data_AF-A0A5N4EFX2-F1
#
_entry.id   AF-A0A5N4EFX2-F1
#
_cell.length_a   1.000
_cell.length_b   1.000
_cell.length_c   1.000
_cell.angle_alpha   90.00
_cell.angle_beta   90.00
_cell.angle_gamma   90.00
#
_symmetry.space_group_name_H-M   'P 1'
#
loop_
_entity.id
_entity.type
_entity.pdbx_description
1 polymer ?
#
loop_
_entity_poly.entity_id
_entity_poly.type
_entity_poly.pdbx_seq_one_letter_code
_entity_poly.pdbx_strand_id
1 'polypeptide(L)'
;SRLKELEQEAHFVAGEQFLTTSSNQLREILFGKLRLHLLCPRETFPRTGLQRPPSTSEAVLNALQDLHPLPKIILEYRQAHKIKSTFVDGLLACMKKGSISSTWNQTGTVTGRLSAKHPVSWCPCLCLN
;
A
#
# COMPACT_ATOMS: atom_id res chain seq x y z
N SER A 1 -10.81 0.02 -16.72
CA SER A 1 -9.73 0.81 -16.11
C SER A 1 -9.01 -0.11 -15.16
N ARG A 2 -7.69 -0.26 -15.29
CA ARG A 2 -6.92 -1.34 -14.62
C ARG A 2 -7.26 -1.55 -13.14
N LEU A 3 -7.50 -0.48 -12.36
CA LEU A 3 -7.91 -0.57 -10.95
C LEU A 3 -9.25 -1.29 -10.73
N LYS A 4 -10.24 -1.05 -11.59
CA LYS A 4 -11.56 -1.69 -11.52
C LYS A 4 -11.49 -3.17 -11.88
N GLU A 5 -10.64 -3.53 -12.86
CA GLU A 5 -10.40 -4.93 -13.23
C GLU A 5 -9.76 -5.68 -12.07
N LEU A 6 -8.71 -5.13 -11.46
CA LEU A 6 -8.05 -5.71 -10.28
C LEU A 6 -8.99 -5.80 -9.06
N GLU A 7 -9.89 -4.83 -8.89
CA GLU A 7 -10.90 -4.87 -7.83
C GLU A 7 -11.92 -5.98 -8.05
N GLN A 8 -12.41 -6.15 -9.28
CA GLN A 8 -13.32 -7.26 -9.63
C GLN A 8 -12.65 -8.62 -9.48
N GLU A 9 -11.41 -8.76 -9.95
CA GLU A 9 -10.60 -9.97 -9.76
C GLU A 9 -10.41 -10.27 -8.27
N ALA A 10 -10.10 -9.27 -7.45
CA ALA A 10 -9.94 -9.42 -6.00
C ALA A 10 -11.23 -9.90 -5.34
N HIS A 11 -12.39 -9.34 -5.70
CA HIS A 11 -13.69 -9.78 -5.18
C HIS A 11 -14.03 -11.21 -5.61
N PHE A 12 -13.73 -11.54 -6.87
CA PHE A 12 -13.97 -12.87 -7.42
C PHE A 12 -13.15 -13.94 -6.69
N VAL A 13 -11.84 -13.74 -6.54
CA VAL A 13 -10.98 -14.72 -5.85
C VAL A 13 -11.20 -14.75 -4.34
N ALA A 14 -11.66 -13.66 -3.73
CA ALA A 14 -12.03 -13.63 -2.31
C ALA A 14 -13.38 -14.29 -2.03
N GLY A 15 -14.22 -14.47 -3.06
CA GLY A 15 -15.59 -14.97 -2.93
C GLY A 15 -16.56 -13.98 -2.28
N GLU A 16 -16.13 -12.72 -2.09
CA GLU A 16 -16.96 -11.67 -1.51
C GLU A 16 -16.53 -10.27 -1.93
N GLN A 17 -17.46 -9.33 -1.80
CA GLN A 17 -17.20 -7.91 -2.01
C GLN A 17 -16.65 -7.27 -0.73
N PHE A 18 -15.57 -6.52 -0.88
CA PHE A 18 -14.95 -5.77 0.19
C PHE A 18 -14.25 -4.52 -0.35
N LEU A 19 -13.96 -3.58 0.54
CA LEU A 19 -13.22 -2.39 0.20
C LEU A 19 -11.73 -2.71 0.06
N THR A 20 -11.22 -2.76 -1.18
CA THR A 20 -9.82 -3.07 -1.51
C THR A 20 -8.81 -2.07 -0.93
N THR A 21 -9.24 -0.84 -0.65
CA THR A 21 -8.43 0.18 0.04
C THR A 21 -8.36 -0.02 1.56
N SER A 22 -9.26 -0.82 2.15
CA SER A 22 -9.30 -1.07 3.59
C SER A 22 -8.37 -2.20 3.98
N SER A 23 -7.29 -1.86 4.67
CA SER A 23 -6.35 -2.84 5.23
C SER A 23 -6.99 -3.76 6.26
N ASN A 24 -8.04 -3.30 6.95
CA ASN A 24 -8.73 -4.06 7.99
C ASN A 24 -9.64 -5.13 7.40
N GLN A 25 -10.46 -4.78 6.40
CA GLN A 25 -11.32 -5.76 5.71
C GLN A 25 -10.47 -6.80 4.98
N LEU A 26 -9.41 -6.38 4.30
CA LEU A 26 -8.48 -7.32 3.67
C LEU A 26 -7.84 -8.28 4.68
N ARG A 27 -7.51 -7.79 5.89
CA ARG A 27 -6.96 -8.63 6.95
C ARG A 27 -7.97 -9.69 7.40
N GLU A 28 -9.22 -9.31 7.57
CA GLU A 28 -10.31 -10.22 7.94
C GLU A 28 -10.50 -11.32 6.88
N ILE A 29 -10.39 -10.96 5.59
CA ILE A 29 -10.49 -11.91 4.49
C ILE A 29 -9.30 -12.89 4.49
N LEU A 30 -8.08 -12.37 4.50
CA LEU A 30 -6.87 -13.20 4.39
C LEU A 30 -6.69 -14.13 5.59
N PHE A 31 -7.00 -13.66 6.81
CA PHE A 31 -6.70 -14.39 8.04
C PHE A 31 -7.92 -14.91 8.78
N GLY A 32 -9.07 -14.24 8.71
CA GLY A 32 -10.30 -14.73 9.31
C GLY A 32 -10.96 -15.82 8.44
N LYS A 33 -11.16 -15.52 7.15
CA LYS A 33 -11.87 -16.40 6.21
C LYS A 33 -10.97 -17.41 5.51
N LEU A 34 -9.98 -16.93 4.75
CA LEU A 34 -9.05 -17.77 4.01
C LEU A 34 -8.03 -18.47 4.91
N ARG A 35 -7.86 -17.98 6.14
CA ARG A 35 -6.99 -18.55 7.18
C ARG A 35 -5.57 -18.89 6.69
N LEU A 36 -5.02 -18.07 5.78
CA LEU A 36 -3.73 -18.34 5.14
C LEU A 36 -2.56 -18.41 6.13
N HIS A 37 -2.70 -17.77 7.30
CA HIS A 37 -1.72 -17.82 8.38
C HIS A 37 -1.54 -19.22 9.01
N LEU A 38 -2.54 -20.12 8.87
CA LEU A 38 -2.43 -21.50 9.33
C LEU A 38 -1.66 -22.39 8.36
N LEU A 39 -1.63 -22.01 7.08
CA LEU A 39 -0.97 -22.77 6.02
C LEU A 39 0.51 -22.41 5.86
N CYS A 40 0.94 -21.26 6.38
CA CYS A 40 2.32 -20.80 6.30
C CYS A 40 3.11 -21.18 7.57
N PRO A 41 4.41 -21.52 7.46
CA PRO A 41 5.27 -21.75 8.62
C PRO A 41 5.27 -20.53 9.56
N ARG A 42 5.26 -20.77 10.88
CA ARG A 42 5.19 -19.75 11.94
C ARG A 42 6.34 -18.71 11.90
N GLU A 43 7.40 -18.97 11.13
CA GLU A 43 8.57 -18.08 10.95
C GLU A 43 8.32 -16.95 9.94
N THR A 44 7.36 -17.13 9.02
CA THR A 44 7.04 -16.16 7.97
C THR A 44 6.44 -14.86 8.51
N PHE A 45 5.92 -14.90 9.75
CA PHE A 45 5.31 -13.76 10.41
C PHE A 45 6.13 -13.38 11.65
N PRO A 46 6.64 -12.15 11.75
CA PRO A 46 7.28 -11.70 12.97
C PRO A 46 6.26 -11.77 14.11
N ARG A 47 6.51 -12.63 15.11
CA ARG A 47 5.69 -12.77 16.32
C ARG A 47 5.77 -11.50 17.16
N THR A 48 5.06 -10.45 16.78
CA THR A 48 4.81 -9.30 17.66
C THR A 48 3.69 -9.67 18.64
N GLY A 49 4.01 -10.53 19.60
CA GLY A 49 3.14 -10.91 20.71
C GLY A 49 1.96 -11.82 20.31
N LEU A 50 1.55 -12.66 21.26
CA LEU A 50 0.61 -13.79 21.11
C LEU A 50 -0.81 -13.48 20.58
N GLN A 51 -1.15 -12.26 20.13
CA GLN A 51 -2.55 -11.84 19.97
C GLN A 51 -2.86 -10.92 18.76
N ARG A 52 -1.90 -10.60 17.89
CA ARG A 52 -2.20 -9.73 16.73
C ARG A 52 -2.31 -10.53 15.43
N PRO A 53 -3.41 -10.38 14.67
CA PRO A 53 -3.49 -10.94 13.32
C PRO A 53 -2.36 -10.35 12.46
N PRO A 54 -1.77 -11.13 11.54
CA PRO A 54 -0.63 -10.68 10.77
C PRO A 54 -0.93 -9.39 10.00
N SER A 55 0.10 -8.55 9.83
CA SER A 55 -0.07 -7.30 9.09
C SER A 55 -0.33 -7.59 7.61
N THR A 56 -1.05 -6.71 6.93
CA THR A 56 -1.20 -6.74 5.47
C THR A 56 -0.09 -5.94 4.79
N SER A 57 1.15 -6.05 5.29
CA SER A 57 2.33 -5.40 4.70
C SER A 57 2.76 -6.10 3.42
N GLU A 58 3.55 -5.40 2.59
CA GLU A 58 4.06 -5.95 1.34
C GLU A 58 4.89 -7.23 1.56
N ALA A 59 5.77 -7.25 2.56
CA ALA A 59 6.55 -8.43 2.91
C ALA A 59 5.67 -9.65 3.24
N VAL A 60 4.59 -9.44 3.98
CA VAL A 60 3.64 -10.51 4.33
C VAL A 60 2.86 -10.97 3.10
N LEU A 61 2.36 -10.03 2.29
CA LEU A 61 1.60 -10.39 1.08
C LEU A 61 2.48 -11.13 0.07
N ASN A 62 3.76 -10.76 -0.05
CA ASN A 62 4.74 -11.46 -0.90
C ASN A 62 4.90 -12.92 -0.49
N ALA A 63 5.03 -13.19 0.81
CA ALA A 63 5.16 -14.56 1.29
C ALA A 63 3.86 -15.40 1.14
N LEU A 64 2.71 -14.75 0.93
CA LEU A 64 1.41 -15.41 0.78
C LEU A 64 1.00 -15.62 -0.69
N GLN A 65 1.76 -15.10 -1.66
CA GLN A 65 1.38 -15.16 -3.09
C GLN A 65 1.30 -16.60 -3.61
N ASP A 66 2.13 -17.50 -3.10
CA ASP A 66 2.16 -18.90 -3.53
C ASP A 66 0.96 -19.71 -2.98
N LEU A 67 0.35 -19.23 -1.89
CA LEU A 67 -0.78 -19.89 -1.23
C LEU A 67 -2.12 -19.48 -1.84
N HIS A 68 -2.25 -18.23 -2.30
CA HIS A 68 -3.50 -17.72 -2.84
C HIS A 68 -3.24 -16.59 -3.85
N PRO A 69 -4.05 -16.47 -4.93
CA PRO A 69 -3.89 -15.40 -5.92
C PRO A 69 -4.19 -13.99 -5.37
N LEU A 70 -5.05 -13.88 -4.35
CA LEU A 70 -5.50 -12.61 -3.77
C LEU A 70 -4.34 -11.68 -3.34
N PRO A 71 -3.33 -12.11 -2.56
CA PRO A 71 -2.16 -11.30 -2.22
C PRO A 71 -1.48 -10.62 -3.41
N LYS A 72 -1.29 -11.33 -4.53
CA LYS A 72 -0.67 -10.79 -5.74
C LYS A 72 -1.52 -9.68 -6.37
N ILE A 73 -2.82 -9.93 -6.53
CA ILE A 73 -3.78 -8.95 -7.07
C ILE A 73 -3.79 -7.67 -6.22
N ILE A 74 -3.75 -7.81 -4.89
CA ILE A 74 -3.73 -6.68 -3.96
C ILE A 74 -2.45 -5.87 -4.08
N LEU A 75 -1.30 -6.51 -4.27
CA LEU A 75 -0.02 -5.79 -4.46
C LEU A 75 -0.06 -4.95 -5.74
N GLU A 76 -0.54 -5.52 -6.85
CA GLU A 76 -0.74 -4.80 -8.10
C GLU A 76 -1.72 -3.64 -7.93
N TYR A 77 -2.85 -3.87 -7.25
CA TYR A 77 -3.85 -2.84 -6.98
C TYR A 77 -3.25 -1.68 -6.19
N ARG A 78 -2.49 -1.98 -5.12
CA ARG A 78 -1.85 -0.95 -4.28
C ARG A 78 -0.81 -0.14 -5.05
N GLN A 79 -0.02 -0.79 -5.91
CA GLN A 79 0.95 -0.10 -6.75
C GLN A 79 0.27 0.87 -7.72
N ALA A 80 -0.72 0.39 -8.47
CA ALA A 80 -1.48 1.21 -9.40
C ALA A 80 -2.25 2.33 -8.69
N HIS A 81 -2.86 2.05 -7.54
CA HIS A 81 -3.62 3.03 -6.76
C HIS A 81 -2.71 4.13 -6.22
N LYS A 82 -1.50 3.77 -5.73
CA LYS A 82 -0.52 4.74 -5.25
C LYS A 82 -0.05 5.66 -6.38
N ILE A 83 0.24 5.12 -7.56
CA ILE A 83 0.63 5.92 -8.73
C ILE A 83 -0.47 6.92 -9.08
N LYS A 84 -1.71 6.44 -9.23
CA LYS A 84 -2.84 7.30 -9.57
C LYS A 84 -3.11 8.36 -8.51
N SER A 85 -3.33 7.94 -7.26
CA SER A 85 -3.78 8.83 -6.19
C SER A 85 -2.69 9.83 -5.77
N THR A 86 -1.46 9.37 -5.56
CA THR A 86 -0.40 10.22 -5.00
C THR A 86 0.29 11.04 -6.07
N PHE A 87 0.54 10.47 -7.25
CA PHE A 87 1.29 11.16 -8.30
C PHE A 87 0.38 11.84 -9.29
N VAL A 88 -0.66 11.18 -9.82
CA VAL A 88 -1.51 11.84 -10.82
C VAL A 88 -2.43 12.84 -10.14
N ASP A 89 -3.32 12.37 -9.27
CA ASP A 89 -4.34 13.21 -8.65
C ASP A 89 -3.70 14.22 -7.67
N GLY A 90 -2.70 13.78 -6.90
CA GLY A 90 -1.96 14.63 -5.97
C GLY A 90 -1.13 15.75 -6.63
N LEU A 91 -0.45 15.48 -7.75
CA LEU A 91 0.30 16.52 -8.46
C LEU A 91 -0.61 17.50 -9.18
N LEU A 92 -1.70 17.01 -9.80
CA LEU A 92 -2.68 17.87 -10.45
C LEU A 92 -3.29 18.86 -9.46
N ALA A 93 -3.58 18.44 -8.23
CA ALA A 93 -4.08 19.32 -7.18
C ALA A 93 -3.06 20.39 -6.74
N CYS A 94 -1.76 20.15 -6.91
CA CYS A 94 -0.68 21.08 -6.56
C CYS A 94 -0.29 22.02 -7.73
N MET A 95 -0.82 21.80 -8.93
CA MET A 95 -0.41 22.51 -10.12
C MET A 95 -1.00 23.94 -10.17
N LYS A 96 -0.14 24.94 -10.40
CA LYS A 96 -0.54 26.32 -10.63
C LYS A 96 0.03 26.78 -11.97
N LYS A 97 -0.85 27.18 -12.91
CA LYS A 97 -0.47 27.68 -14.25
C LYS A 97 0.44 26.71 -15.05
N GLY A 98 0.24 25.40 -14.90
CA GLY A 98 1.02 24.39 -15.62
C GLY A 98 2.39 24.05 -15.00
N SER A 99 2.76 24.68 -13.88
CA SER A 99 3.97 24.36 -13.13
C SER A 99 3.67 23.96 -11.69
N ILE A 100 4.62 23.25 -11.08
CA ILE A 100 4.52 22.76 -9.71
C ILE A 100 5.73 23.30 -8.95
N SER A 101 5.49 23.88 -7.77
CA SER A 101 6.54 24.43 -6.91
C SER A 101 6.45 23.79 -5.53
N SER A 102 7.52 23.13 -5.11
CA SER A 102 7.63 22.52 -3.78
C SER A 102 7.92 23.56 -2.71
N THR A 103 7.31 23.42 -1.53
CA THR A 103 7.65 24.22 -0.35
C THR A 103 8.62 23.44 0.53
N TRP A 104 9.78 24.03 0.85
CA TRP A 104 10.80 23.40 1.68
C TRP A 104 10.69 23.88 3.13
N ASN A 105 10.79 22.94 4.07
CA ASN A 105 10.77 23.17 5.49
C ASN A 105 12.12 22.75 6.09
N GLN A 106 12.92 23.76 6.40
CA GLN A 106 14.28 23.64 6.90
C GLN A 106 14.34 23.31 8.40
N THR A 107 13.32 23.70 9.17
CA THR A 107 13.24 23.47 10.62
C THR A 107 12.38 22.26 10.98
N GLY A 108 11.92 21.50 9.99
CA GLY A 108 10.94 20.42 10.16
C GLY A 108 11.49 19.10 10.69
N THR A 109 12.79 18.84 10.58
CA THR A 109 13.39 17.57 11.03
C THR A 109 14.36 17.78 12.17
N VAL A 110 14.33 16.89 13.16
CA VAL A 110 15.25 16.90 14.31
C VAL A 110 16.70 16.65 13.87
N THR A 111 16.90 16.03 12.71
CA THR A 111 18.21 15.67 12.16
C THR A 111 18.85 16.77 11.31
N GLY A 112 18.17 17.91 11.09
CA GLY A 112 18.66 19.02 10.26
C GLY A 112 18.52 18.80 8.75
N ARG A 113 17.83 17.74 8.31
CA ARG A 113 17.50 17.52 6.88
C ARG A 113 16.36 18.42 6.42
N LEU A 114 16.46 18.95 5.20
CA LEU A 114 15.35 19.65 4.57
C LEU A 114 14.20 18.67 4.29
N SER A 115 12.97 19.10 4.57
CA SER A 115 11.76 18.33 4.23
C SER A 115 10.91 19.11 3.24
N ALA A 116 10.36 18.46 2.22
CA ALA A 116 9.47 19.10 1.25
C ALA A 116 8.00 18.83 1.57
N LYS A 117 7.15 19.87 1.44
CA LYS A 117 5.69 19.80 1.48
C LYS A 117 5.13 20.36 0.17
N HIS A 118 4.14 19.66 -0.40
CA HIS A 118 3.33 20.08 -1.56
C HIS A 118 4.14 20.54 -2.80
N PRO A 119 4.51 19.63 -3.72
CA PRO A 119 4.20 18.21 -3.74
C PRO A 119 5.12 17.42 -2.81
N VAL A 120 4.58 16.30 -2.33
CA VAL A 120 5.15 15.44 -1.28
C VAL A 120 6.55 14.90 -1.62
N SER A 121 7.39 14.82 -0.59
CA SER A 121 8.75 14.26 -0.53
C SER A 121 8.96 12.84 -1.12
N TRP A 122 7.94 12.20 -1.66
CA TRP A 122 7.95 10.79 -2.09
C TRP A 122 8.10 10.59 -3.60
N CYS A 123 8.56 11.60 -4.33
CA CYS A 123 9.10 11.38 -5.67
C CYS A 123 10.38 10.53 -5.50
N PRO A 124 10.51 9.34 -6.13
CA PRO A 124 11.64 8.44 -5.90
C PRO A 124 13.04 9.00 -6.22
N CYS A 125 13.14 10.25 -6.70
CA CYS A 125 14.34 10.81 -7.30
C CYS A 125 14.99 11.99 -6.57
N LEU A 126 14.54 12.43 -5.40
CA LEU A 126 15.12 13.64 -4.77
C LEU A 126 15.52 13.46 -3.31
N CYS A 127 16.42 12.50 -3.08
CA CYS A 127 17.47 12.69 -2.08
C CYS A 127 18.71 13.16 -2.86
N LEU A 128 18.81 14.47 -3.11
CA LEU A 128 20.06 15.06 -3.62
C LEU A 128 21.08 15.02 -2.48
N ASN A 129 22.20 14.35 -2.77
CA ASN A 129 23.42 14.30 -1.96
C ASN A 129 24.21 15.60 -2.15
#